data_AF-A0A6P1RA66-F1
#
_entry.id   AF-A0A6P1RA66-F1
#
_cell.length_a   1.000
_cell.length_b   1.000
_cell.length_c   1.000
_cell.angle_alpha   90.00
_cell.angle_beta   90.00
_cell.angle_gamma   90.00
#
_symmetry.space_group_name_H-M   'P 1'
#
loop_
_entity.id
_entity.type
_entity.pdbx_description
1 polymer ?
#
loop_
_entity_poly.entity_id
_entity_poly.type
_entity_poly.pdbx_seq_one_letter_code
_entity_poly.pdbx_strand_id
1 'polypeptide(L)' 'MDLTEIERAFLKQLSPEPWISPPLFDHELVARLVELGLVEAIPQTSGETEYRITAESRMALVG' A
#
# COMPACT_ATOMS: atom_id res chain seq x y z
N MET A 1 9.80 -0.32 13.40
CA MET A 1 9.89 0.60 12.25
C MET A 1 9.06 1.82 12.55
N ASP A 2 9.60 3.01 12.32
CA ASP A 2 8.85 4.24 12.49
C ASP A 2 8.19 4.63 11.16
N LEU A 3 6.88 4.34 11.06
CA LEU A 3 6.03 4.87 9.99
C LEU A 3 5.64 6.30 10.31
N THR A 4 5.68 7.16 9.29
CA THR A 4 5.17 8.54 9.39
C THR A 4 3.65 8.53 9.58
N GLU A 5 3.10 9.65 10.04
CA GLU A 5 1.64 9.79 10.19
C GLU A 5 0.90 9.58 8.87
N ILE A 6 1.43 10.11 7.76
CA ILE A 6 0.85 9.99 6.43
C ILE A 6 0.84 8.53 5.96
N GLU A 7 1.93 7.79 6.21
CA GLU A 7 2.01 6.37 5.86
C GLU A 7 1.03 5.52 6.65
N ARG A 8 0.89 5.78 7.95
CA ARG A 8 -0.12 5.11 8.78
C ARG A 8 -1.53 5.44 8.32
N ALA A 9 -1.80 6.70 7.97
CA ALA A 9 -3.09 7.13 7.45
C ALA A 9 -3.41 6.44 6.11
N PHE A 10 -2.44 6.37 5.21
CA PHE A 10 -2.58 5.67 3.93
C PHE A 10 -2.86 4.17 4.13
N LEU A 11 -2.08 3.48 4.97
CA LEU A 11 -2.30 2.06 5.26
C LEU A 11 -3.67 1.79 5.90
N LYS A 12 -4.16 2.69 6.77
CA LYS A 12 -5.53 2.60 7.33
C LYS A 12 -6.60 2.72 6.24
N GLN A 13 -6.41 3.61 5.26
CA GLN A 13 -7.33 3.76 4.13
C GLN A 13 -7.28 2.55 3.17
N LEU A 14 -6.11 1.93 3.01
CA LEU A 14 -5.91 0.73 2.18
C LEU A 14 -6.37 -0.57 2.85
N SER A 15 -6.54 -0.57 4.17
CA SER A 15 -6.97 -1.75 4.94
C SER A 15 -8.33 -2.34 4.53
N PRO A 16 -9.39 -1.55 4.34
CA PRO A 16 -10.71 -2.10 3.98
C PRO A 16 -10.77 -2.66 2.55
N GLU A 17 -10.14 -1.99 1.57
CA GLU A 17 -10.25 -2.35 0.14
C GLU A 17 -8.92 -2.09 -0.60
N PRO A 18 -8.53 -2.96 -1.55
CA PRO A 18 -7.38 -2.70 -2.43
C PRO A 18 -7.57 -1.41 -3.24
N TRP A 19 -6.47 -0.75 -3.56
CA TRP A 19 -6.50 0.45 -4.39
C TRP A 19 -5.91 0.17 -5.76
N ILE A 20 -6.70 0.41 -6.80
CA ILE A 20 -6.25 0.30 -8.20
C ILE A 20 -5.76 1.67 -8.65
N SER A 21 -4.51 1.71 -9.10
CA SER A 21 -3.87 2.94 -9.55
C SER A 21 -3.51 2.87 -11.03
N PRO A 22 -3.67 3.97 -11.79
CA PRO A 22 -3.27 4.01 -13.18
C PRO A 22 -1.74 3.87 -13.34
N PRO A 23 -1.25 3.37 -14.48
CA PRO A 23 0.17 3.07 -14.70
C PRO A 23 1.13 4.26 -14.56
N LEU A 24 0.63 5.49 -14.66
CA LEU A 24 1.42 6.72 -14.54
C LEU A 24 1.51 7.24 -13.11
N PHE A 25 0.91 6.54 -12.15
CA PHE A 25 0.95 6.93 -10.76
C PHE A 25 2.29 6.52 -10.14
N ASP A 26 3.22 7.47 -10.12
CA ASP A 26 4.50 7.36 -9.43
C ASP A 26 4.42 8.17 -8.13
N HIS A 27 4.26 7.46 -7.01
CA HIS A 27 4.16 8.09 -5.71
C HIS A 27 5.13 7.43 -4.75
N GLU A 28 6.16 8.20 -4.36
CA GLU A 28 7.27 7.76 -3.52
C GLU A 28 6.81 7.09 -2.21
N LEU A 29 5.72 7.58 -1.59
CA LEU A 29 5.10 6.94 -0.43
C LEU A 29 4.71 5.47 -0.68
N VAL A 30 4.07 5.17 -1.81
CA VAL A 30 3.61 3.80 -2.10
C VAL A 30 4.80 2.92 -2.43
N ALA A 31 5.76 3.43 -3.21
CA ALA A 31 7.00 2.73 -3.52
C ALA A 31 7.74 2.33 -2.23
N ARG A 32 7.89 3.27 -1.29
CA ARG A 32 8.47 2.98 0.03
C ARG A 32 7.68 1.91 0.78
N LEU A 33 6.36 2.00 0.84
CA LEU A 33 5.54 1.00 1.57
C LEU A 33 5.63 -0.40 0.94
N VAL A 34 5.82 -0.50 -0.38
CA VAL A 34 6.07 -1.75 -1.09
C VAL A 34 7.46 -2.29 -0.77
N GLU A 35 8.50 -1.45 -0.80
CA GLU A 35 9.87 -1.83 -0.41
C GLU A 35 9.96 -2.33 1.03
N LEU A 36 9.14 -1.76 1.92
CA LEU A 36 9.05 -2.16 3.31
C LEU A 36 8.19 -3.42 3.53
N GLY A 37 7.61 -4.01 2.48
CA GLY A 37 6.77 -5.20 2.57
C GLY A 37 5.42 -4.97 3.26
N LEU A 38 4.98 -3.72 3.36
CA LEU A 38 3.71 -3.35 4.01
C LEU A 38 2.55 -3.31 3.02
N VAL A 39 2.86 -3.18 1.74
CA VAL A 39 1.92 -3.16 0.62
C VAL A 39 2.43 -4.11 -0.47
N GLU A 40 1.55 -4.94 -0.98
CA GLU A 40 1.77 -5.71 -2.21
C GLU A 40 1.35 -4.86 -3.41
N ALA A 41 2.21 -4.81 -4.43
CA ALA A 41 1.89 -4.25 -5.73
C ALA A 41 1.66 -5.39 -6.73
N ILE A 42 0.44 -5.50 -7.24
CA ILE A 42 0.00 -6.57 -8.14
C ILE A 42 -0.31 -5.94 -9.50
N PRO A 43 0.58 -6.13 -10.50
CA PRO A 43 0.32 -5.66 -11.86
C PRO A 43 -0.91 -6.35 -12.45
N GLN A 44 -1.81 -5.58 -13.04
CA GLN A 44 -3.02 -6.06 -13.69
C GLN A 44 -2.82 -6.18 -15.20
N THR A 45 -3.61 -7.03 -15.85
CA THR A 45 -3.57 -7.20 -17.31
C THR A 45 -4.04 -5.96 -18.08
N SER A 46 -4.79 -5.06 -17.43
CA SER A 46 -5.17 -3.74 -17.94
C SER A 46 -4.01 -2.74 -18.01
N GLY A 47 -2.86 -3.06 -17.38
CA GLY A 47 -1.74 -2.14 -17.19
C GLY A 47 -1.85 -1.29 -15.92
N GLU A 48 -2.92 -1.43 -15.14
CA GLU A 48 -3.05 -0.83 -13.81
C GLU A 48 -2.26 -1.62 -12.76
N THR A 49 -2.02 -1.02 -11.61
CA THR A 49 -1.43 -1.71 -10.45
C THR A 49 -2.45 -1.72 -9.31
N GLU A 50 -2.75 -2.92 -8.80
CA GLU A 50 -3.52 -3.08 -7.57
C GLU A 50 -2.56 -3.08 -6.38
N TYR A 51 -2.78 -2.16 -5.45
CA TYR A 51 -2.08 -2.10 -4.18
C TYR A 51 -2.92 -2.71 -3.08
N ARG A 52 -2.35 -3.63 -2.31
CA ARG A 52 -3.04 -4.31 -1.21
C ARG A 52 -2.19 -4.28 0.05
N ILE A 53 -2.80 -3.96 1.19
CA ILE A 53 -2.09 -4.06 2.47
C ILE A 53 -1.74 -5.53 2.77
N THR A 54 -0.53 -5.80 3.26
CA THR A 54 -0.15 -7.16 3.68
C THR A 54 -0.88 -7.57 4.96
N ALA A 55 -1.01 -8.88 5.18
CA ALA A 55 -1.62 -9.40 6.42
C ALA A 55 -0.84 -8.94 7.67
N GLU A 56 0.49 -8.91 7.58
CA GLU A 56 1.39 -8.47 8.64
C GLU A 56 1.20 -6.98 8.96
N SER A 57 1.16 -6.13 7.93
CA SER A 57 0.90 -4.69 8.07
C SER A 57 -0.50 -4.43 8.64
N ARG A 58 -1.51 -5.18 8.21
CA ARG A 58 -2.87 -5.11 8.75
C ARG A 58 -2.92 -5.43 10.24
N MET A 59 -2.20 -6.44 10.70
CA MET A 59 -2.10 -6.77 12.13
C MET A 59 -1.40 -5.66 12.93
N ALA A 60 -0.35 -5.06 12.36
CA ALA A 60 0.39 -3.96 12.99
C ALA A 60 -0.44 -2.66 13.14
N LEU A 61 -1.49 -2.46 12.33
CA LEU A 61 -2.39 -1.31 12.45
C LEU A 61 -3.45 -1.44 13.56
N VAL A 62 -3.73 -2.66 14.01
CA VAL A 62 -4.75 -2.97 15.03
C VAL A 62 -4.14 -2.93 16.45
N GLY A 63 -2.81 -2.94 16.55
CA GLY A 63 -2.03 -2.91 17.79
C GLY A 63 -1.79 -1.50 18.35
#